data_AF-A0A1F6IDH2-F1
#
_entry.id   AF-A0A1F6IDH2-F1
#
_cell.length_a   1.000
_cell.length_b   1.000
_cell.length_c   1.000
_cell.angle_alpha   90.00
_cell.angle_beta   90.00
_cell.angle_gamma   90.00
#
_symmetry.space_group_name_H-M   'P 1'
#
loop_
_entity.id
_entity.type
_entity.pdbx_description
1 polymer ?
#
loop_
_entity_poly.entity_id
_entity_poly.type
_entity_poly.pdbx_seq_one_letter_code
_entity_poly.pdbx_strand_id
1 'polypeptide(L)'
;MDKKLKVVLSTPLLFAKVFKKTKIDNFVGGLIIGAIFSLVINIITVRTQEVITKQRALEAIEREISLHFTSASSILNSAQRVVTASSKSTINIDGDMAIRFSTKVWDNTEVYKYIFEIDPDTSALIDGYYGVVVPYTNRLLEENYSIYKTIYEPCKPFYELISGKKPQSNENCLEIIKGSMSLQARVLNLLVEKQPELRKKFHPTRDRLNSFWLRLLLGDKAVNLLR
;
A
#
# COMPACT_ATOMS: atom_id res chain seq x y z
N MET A 1 7.80 1.67 55.46
CA MET A 1 8.92 1.77 54.50
C MET A 1 10.12 1.13 55.19
N ASP A 2 10.80 0.06 54.80
CA ASP A 2 10.91 -0.67 53.53
C ASP A 2 11.41 -2.10 53.81
N LYS A 3 10.50 -3.09 53.87
CA LYS A 3 10.87 -4.52 53.85
C LYS A 3 10.75 -5.15 52.47
N LYS A 4 10.13 -4.47 51.50
CA LYS A 4 9.95 -4.95 50.12
C LYS A 4 11.13 -4.64 49.18
N LEU A 5 12.02 -3.71 49.56
CA LEU A 5 13.16 -3.31 48.70
C LEU A 5 14.37 -4.26 48.77
N LYS A 6 14.51 -5.06 49.84
CA LYS A 6 15.65 -6.00 50.01
C LYS A 6 15.54 -7.30 49.22
N VAL A 7 14.34 -7.68 48.76
CA VAL A 7 14.12 -8.95 48.04
C VAL A 7 14.42 -8.82 46.54
N VAL A 8 14.35 -7.60 45.99
CA VAL A 8 14.60 -7.34 44.55
C VAL A 8 16.10 -7.18 44.26
N LEU A 9 16.90 -6.81 45.26
CA LEU A 9 18.36 -6.64 45.12
C LEU A 9 19.18 -7.91 45.42
N SER A 10 18.57 -8.95 45.98
CA SER A 10 19.26 -10.21 46.31
C SER A 10 19.20 -11.26 45.21
N THR A 11 18.29 -11.11 44.24
CA THR A 11 18.12 -12.04 43.11
C THR A 11 19.31 -12.06 42.15
N PRO A 12 19.95 -10.94 41.74
CA PRO A 12 21.16 -11.01 40.91
C PRO A 12 22.41 -11.44 41.68
N LEU A 13 22.45 -11.23 43.01
CA LEU A 13 23.57 -11.61 43.88
C LEU A 13 23.61 -13.11 44.22
N LEU A 14 22.47 -13.80 44.18
CA LEU A 14 22.41 -15.25 44.34
C LEU A 14 23.00 -15.99 43.14
N PHE A 15 22.79 -15.50 41.90
CA PHE A 15 23.43 -16.06 40.71
C PHE A 15 24.97 -15.97 40.80
N ALA A 16 25.52 -14.85 41.28
CA ALA A 16 26.96 -14.66 41.43
C ALA A 16 27.63 -15.63 42.45
N LYS A 17 26.86 -16.15 43.42
CA LYS A 17 27.38 -17.14 44.40
C LYS A 17 27.35 -18.58 43.90
N VAL A 18 26.47 -18.92 42.96
CA VAL A 18 26.41 -20.27 42.35
C VAL A 18 27.63 -20.55 41.46
N PHE A 19 28.22 -19.53 40.83
CA PHE A 19 29.40 -19.67 39.97
C PHE A 19 30.76 -19.87 40.69
N LYS A 20 30.80 -19.91 42.03
CA LYS A 20 32.07 -19.91 42.80
C LYS A 20 32.62 -21.28 43.21
N LYS A 21 31.91 -22.39 43.00
CA LYS A 21 32.46 -23.74 43.23
C LYS A 21 32.52 -24.48 41.89
N THR A 22 33.66 -25.17 41.65
CA THR A 22 34.06 -25.97 40.46
C THR A 22 34.33 -25.21 39.15
N LYS A 23 35.56 -24.68 38.99
CA LYS A 23 36.02 -23.96 37.78
C LYS A 23 35.93 -24.77 36.45
N ILE A 24 35.99 -26.10 36.50
CA ILE A 24 35.97 -26.96 35.30
C ILE A 24 34.53 -27.31 34.90
N ASP A 25 33.67 -27.68 35.86
CA ASP A 25 32.25 -27.93 35.60
C ASP A 25 31.49 -26.64 35.26
N ASN A 26 31.91 -25.49 35.80
CA ASN A 26 31.37 -24.17 35.44
C ASN A 26 31.80 -23.71 34.04
N PHE A 27 32.93 -24.21 33.51
CA PHE A 27 33.37 -23.90 32.15
C PHE A 27 32.52 -24.63 31.12
N VAL A 28 32.32 -25.93 31.29
CA VAL A 28 31.44 -26.73 30.42
C VAL A 28 29.98 -26.29 30.57
N GLY A 29 29.52 -26.05 31.80
CA GLY A 29 28.19 -25.48 32.06
C GLY A 29 27.99 -24.09 31.45
N GLY A 30 29.02 -23.23 31.51
CA GLY A 30 29.02 -21.91 30.88
C GLY A 30 28.97 -21.99 29.34
N LEU A 31 29.68 -22.94 28.73
CA LEU A 31 29.61 -23.20 27.29
C LEU A 31 28.24 -23.71 26.86
N ILE A 32 27.64 -24.64 27.62
CA ILE A 32 26.30 -25.17 27.34
C ILE A 32 25.24 -24.06 27.48
N ILE A 33 25.31 -23.26 28.55
CA ILE A 33 24.41 -22.11 28.74
C ILE A 33 24.60 -21.08 27.62
N GLY A 34 25.83 -20.79 27.22
CA GLY A 34 26.13 -19.90 26.10
C GLY A 34 25.57 -20.41 24.77
N ALA A 35 25.68 -21.70 24.50
CA ALA A 35 25.11 -22.33 23.30
C ALA A 35 23.58 -22.28 23.30
N ILE A 36 22.93 -22.62 24.42
CA ILE A 36 21.46 -22.52 24.56
C ILE A 36 21.01 -21.07 24.41
N PHE A 37 21.69 -20.13 25.05
CA PHE A 37 21.37 -18.72 24.97
C PHE A 37 21.52 -18.17 23.54
N SER A 38 22.58 -18.56 22.84
CA SER A 38 22.79 -18.22 21.42
C SER A 38 21.66 -18.76 20.54
N LEU A 39 21.24 -20.01 20.76
CA LEU A 39 20.12 -20.62 20.04
C LEU A 39 18.80 -19.90 20.33
N VAL A 40 18.53 -19.55 21.59
CA VAL A 40 17.34 -18.77 21.98
C VAL A 40 17.33 -17.39 21.32
N ILE A 41 18.47 -16.67 21.34
CA ILE A 41 18.59 -15.38 20.66
C ILE A 41 18.35 -15.52 19.16
N ASN A 42 18.90 -16.56 18.53
CA ASN A 42 18.73 -16.77 17.10
C ASN A 42 17.26 -17.01 16.74
N ILE A 43 16.56 -17.86 17.51
CA ILE A 43 15.10 -18.09 17.33
C ILE A 43 14.33 -16.78 17.49
N ILE A 44 14.60 -16.02 18.55
CA ILE A 44 13.94 -14.71 18.79
C ILE A 44 14.21 -13.76 17.61
N THR A 45 15.44 -13.74 17.11
CA THR A 45 15.85 -12.85 16.00
C THR A 45 15.10 -13.21 14.72
N VAL A 46 15.07 -14.48 14.34
CA VAL A 46 14.37 -14.96 13.14
C VAL A 46 12.87 -14.66 13.25
N ARG A 47 12.23 -14.98 14.39
CA ARG A 47 10.82 -14.66 14.62
C ARG A 47 10.53 -13.16 14.54
N THR A 48 11.41 -12.34 15.10
CA THR A 48 11.26 -10.88 15.06
C THR A 48 11.37 -10.36 13.62
N GLN A 49 12.31 -10.91 12.83
CA GLN A 49 12.47 -10.57 11.43
C GLN A 49 11.24 -10.98 10.59
N GLU A 50 10.67 -12.15 10.82
CA GLU A 50 9.42 -12.59 10.18
C GLU A 50 8.27 -11.62 10.45
N VAL A 51 8.05 -11.25 11.71
CA VAL A 51 6.99 -10.31 12.11
C VAL A 51 7.19 -8.93 11.46
N ILE A 52 8.42 -8.41 11.45
CA ILE A 52 8.77 -7.14 10.81
C ILE A 52 8.51 -7.20 9.30
N THR A 53 8.90 -8.29 8.65
CA THR A 53 8.79 -8.47 7.19
C THR A 53 7.33 -8.59 6.79
N LYS A 54 6.56 -9.42 7.50
CA LYS A 54 5.09 -9.53 7.36
C LYS A 54 4.42 -8.17 7.47
N GLN A 55 4.72 -7.43 8.54
CA GLN A 55 4.12 -6.12 8.78
C GLN A 55 4.39 -5.13 7.64
N ARG A 56 5.65 -5.07 7.16
CA ARG A 56 6.04 -4.19 6.04
C ARG A 56 5.38 -4.60 4.72
N ALA A 57 5.25 -5.89 4.46
CA ALA A 57 4.59 -6.41 3.27
C ALA A 57 3.11 -5.98 3.24
N LEU A 58 2.40 -6.14 4.36
CA LEU A 58 1.00 -5.74 4.47
C LEU A 58 0.83 -4.21 4.38
N GLU A 59 1.70 -3.43 5.02
CA GLU A 59 1.71 -1.96 4.90
C GLU A 59 1.99 -1.49 3.46
N ALA A 60 2.84 -2.22 2.72
CA ALA A 60 3.10 -1.91 1.32
C ALA A 60 1.85 -2.12 0.45
N ILE A 61 1.07 -3.18 0.71
CA ILE A 61 -0.23 -3.36 0.02
C ILE A 61 -1.18 -2.21 0.39
N GLU A 62 -1.31 -1.89 1.68
CA GLU A 62 -2.23 -0.82 2.13
C GLU A 62 -1.88 0.51 1.43
N ARG A 63 -0.58 0.78 1.26
CA ARG A 63 -0.10 1.95 0.52
C ARG A 63 -0.43 1.88 -0.96
N GLU A 64 -0.23 0.74 -1.63
CA GLU A 64 -0.57 0.57 -3.04
C GLU A 64 -2.09 0.75 -3.27
N ILE A 65 -2.93 0.15 -2.44
CA ILE A 65 -4.38 0.35 -2.42
C ILE A 65 -4.71 1.85 -2.27
N SER A 66 -4.08 2.53 -1.31
CA SER A 66 -4.31 3.96 -1.06
C SER A 66 -3.86 4.85 -2.23
N LEU A 67 -2.77 4.49 -2.90
CA LEU A 67 -2.31 5.16 -4.12
C LEU A 67 -3.33 4.98 -5.25
N HIS A 68 -3.86 3.77 -5.45
CA HIS A 68 -4.90 3.52 -6.44
C HIS A 68 -6.13 4.37 -6.19
N PHE A 69 -6.59 4.45 -4.95
CA PHE A 69 -7.72 5.31 -4.57
C PHE A 69 -7.46 6.79 -4.87
N THR A 70 -6.28 7.29 -4.48
CA THR A 70 -5.93 8.70 -4.64
C THR A 70 -5.81 9.07 -6.12
N SER A 71 -5.14 8.24 -6.91
CA SER A 71 -5.02 8.40 -8.36
C SER A 71 -6.39 8.33 -9.03
N ALA A 72 -7.21 7.32 -8.71
CA ALA A 72 -8.55 7.17 -9.29
C ALA A 72 -9.45 8.37 -8.96
N SER A 73 -9.44 8.82 -7.71
CA SER A 73 -10.22 9.99 -7.27
C SER A 73 -9.78 11.28 -7.96
N SER A 74 -8.47 11.48 -8.13
CA SER A 74 -7.93 12.65 -8.84
C SER A 74 -8.37 12.68 -10.30
N ILE A 75 -8.26 11.55 -11.00
CA ILE A 75 -8.69 11.44 -12.40
C ILE A 75 -10.20 11.56 -12.52
N LEU A 76 -10.97 10.98 -11.59
CA LEU A 76 -12.43 11.12 -11.56
C LEU A 76 -12.86 12.59 -11.45
N ASN A 77 -12.23 13.35 -10.56
CA ASN A 77 -12.47 14.78 -10.41
C ASN A 77 -12.05 15.56 -11.66
N SER A 78 -10.95 15.17 -12.30
CA SER A 78 -10.54 15.74 -13.59
C SER A 78 -11.59 15.47 -14.67
N ALA A 79 -12.04 14.22 -14.80
CA ALA A 79 -13.06 13.79 -15.74
C ALA A 79 -14.38 14.55 -15.58
N GLN A 80 -14.86 14.72 -14.35
CA GLN A 80 -16.08 15.48 -14.07
C GLN A 80 -15.97 16.95 -14.49
N ARG A 81 -14.81 17.58 -14.27
CA ARG A 81 -14.54 18.95 -14.74
C ARG A 81 -14.56 19.03 -16.28
N VAL A 82 -14.00 18.04 -16.96
CA VAL A 82 -13.99 17.99 -18.43
C VAL A 82 -15.38 17.79 -19.02
N VAL A 83 -16.19 16.89 -18.43
CA VAL A 83 -17.56 16.63 -18.87
C VAL A 83 -18.44 17.89 -18.79
N THR A 84 -18.22 18.71 -17.75
CA THR A 84 -18.98 19.95 -17.49
C THR A 84 -18.38 21.20 -18.16
N ALA A 85 -17.22 21.08 -18.80
CA ALA A 85 -16.53 22.22 -19.41
C ALA A 85 -17.29 22.79 -20.63
N SER A 86 -17.17 24.10 -20.86
CA SER A 86 -17.77 24.77 -22.01
C SER A 86 -16.98 24.55 -23.30
N SER A 87 -17.62 24.75 -24.46
CA SER A 87 -17.01 24.55 -25.79
C SER A 87 -15.82 25.47 -26.12
N LYS A 88 -15.55 26.47 -25.26
CA LYS A 88 -14.43 27.42 -25.42
C LYS A 88 -13.20 27.05 -24.60
N SER A 89 -13.28 26.03 -23.76
CA SER A 89 -12.18 25.65 -22.86
C SER A 89 -11.11 24.83 -23.60
N THR A 90 -9.84 25.08 -23.32
CA THR A 90 -8.75 24.20 -23.75
C THR A 90 -8.57 23.11 -22.72
N ILE A 91 -8.65 21.86 -23.16
CA ILE A 91 -8.60 20.69 -22.29
C ILE A 91 -7.43 19.81 -22.71
N ASN A 92 -6.45 19.64 -21.82
CA ASN A 92 -5.38 18.66 -21.98
C ASN A 92 -5.66 17.49 -21.04
N ILE A 93 -5.88 16.30 -21.60
CA ILE A 93 -6.19 15.08 -20.85
C ILE A 93 -5.18 13.95 -21.12
N ASP A 94 -4.14 14.18 -21.93
CA ASP A 94 -3.26 13.10 -22.40
C ASP A 94 -2.60 12.35 -21.23
N GLY A 95 -2.25 13.07 -20.15
CA GLY A 95 -1.72 12.48 -18.92
C GLY A 95 -2.74 11.64 -18.14
N ASP A 96 -3.97 12.14 -18.01
CA ASP A 96 -5.03 11.46 -17.25
C ASP A 96 -5.51 10.17 -17.95
N MET A 97 -5.54 10.18 -19.27
CA MET A 97 -5.97 9.06 -20.11
C MET A 97 -4.98 7.89 -20.10
N ALA A 98 -3.68 8.16 -19.89
CA ALA A 98 -2.62 7.16 -19.92
C ALA A 98 -2.39 6.45 -18.56
N ILE A 99 -3.02 6.90 -17.46
CA ILE A 99 -2.76 6.34 -16.14
C ILE A 99 -3.28 4.91 -16.03
N ARG A 100 -2.46 4.03 -15.45
CA ARG A 100 -2.79 2.64 -15.10
C ARG A 100 -2.40 2.37 -13.65
N PHE A 101 -3.06 1.40 -13.04
CA PHE A 101 -2.84 0.99 -11.66
C PHE A 101 -1.80 -0.14 -11.62
N SER A 102 -0.78 0.02 -10.78
CA SER A 102 0.34 -0.92 -10.67
C SER A 102 0.02 -2.03 -9.68
N THR A 103 0.37 -3.27 -10.00
CA THR A 103 0.26 -4.43 -9.09
C THR A 103 1.61 -4.89 -8.56
N LYS A 104 2.66 -4.09 -8.70
CA LYS A 104 4.05 -4.48 -8.35
C LYS A 104 4.22 -4.98 -6.92
N VAL A 105 3.49 -4.44 -5.94
CA VAL A 105 3.56 -4.93 -4.56
C VAL A 105 2.81 -6.26 -4.46
N TRP A 106 1.62 -6.35 -5.03
CA TRP A 106 0.81 -7.57 -5.06
C TRP A 106 1.52 -8.75 -5.74
N ASP A 107 2.19 -8.50 -6.88
CA ASP A 107 2.87 -9.52 -7.68
C ASP A 107 4.16 -10.04 -7.01
N ASN A 108 4.56 -9.48 -5.87
CA ASN A 108 5.71 -9.95 -5.10
C ASN A 108 5.35 -11.23 -4.33
N THR A 109 6.08 -12.32 -4.60
CA THR A 109 5.86 -13.63 -3.98
C THR A 109 5.94 -13.63 -2.46
N GLU A 110 6.73 -12.74 -1.85
CA GLU A 110 6.81 -12.62 -0.40
C GLU A 110 5.53 -12.04 0.20
N VAL A 111 4.87 -11.14 -0.52
CA VAL A 111 3.62 -10.50 -0.08
C VAL A 111 2.48 -11.53 -0.08
N TYR A 112 2.40 -12.36 -1.12
CA TYR A 112 1.37 -13.39 -1.26
C TYR A 112 1.35 -14.39 -0.08
N LYS A 113 2.52 -14.78 0.44
CA LYS A 113 2.63 -15.67 1.61
C LYS A 113 1.89 -15.13 2.83
N TYR A 114 2.01 -13.83 3.09
CA TYR A 114 1.45 -13.20 4.27
C TYR A 114 -0.06 -12.89 4.16
N ILE A 115 -0.60 -12.90 2.94
CA ILE A 115 -2.04 -12.63 2.69
C ILE A 115 -2.92 -13.83 3.07
N PHE A 116 -2.39 -15.05 3.08
CA PHE A 116 -3.12 -16.20 3.63
C PHE A 116 -3.11 -16.24 5.16
N GLU A 117 -2.26 -15.44 5.80
CA GLU A 117 -2.15 -15.41 7.27
C GLU A 117 -2.97 -14.29 7.93
N ILE A 118 -3.72 -13.51 7.14
CA ILE A 118 -4.69 -12.54 7.67
C ILE A 118 -6.09 -13.16 7.74
N ASP A 119 -7.05 -12.40 8.29
CA ASP A 119 -8.45 -12.80 8.33
C ASP A 119 -8.97 -13.23 6.94
N PRO A 120 -9.63 -14.40 6.81
CA PRO A 120 -10.03 -14.96 5.51
C PRO A 120 -10.93 -14.03 4.69
N ASP A 121 -11.86 -13.31 5.32
CA ASP A 121 -12.74 -12.37 4.61
C ASP A 121 -11.93 -11.22 4.03
N THR A 122 -10.96 -10.72 4.79
CA THR A 122 -10.07 -9.64 4.35
C THR A 122 -9.15 -10.11 3.22
N SER A 123 -8.61 -11.32 3.34
CA SER A 123 -7.81 -11.98 2.30
C SER A 123 -8.59 -12.09 0.99
N ALA A 124 -9.82 -12.63 1.04
CA ALA A 124 -10.68 -12.77 -0.13
C ALA A 124 -11.01 -11.41 -0.80
N LEU A 125 -11.18 -10.34 -0.02
CA LEU A 125 -11.41 -9.00 -0.56
C LEU A 125 -10.16 -8.44 -1.27
N ILE A 126 -8.96 -8.65 -0.72
CA ILE A 126 -7.70 -8.25 -1.37
C ILE A 126 -7.51 -9.06 -2.66
N ASP A 127 -7.70 -10.37 -2.60
CA ASP A 127 -7.61 -11.26 -3.76
C ASP A 127 -8.60 -10.85 -4.86
N GLY A 128 -9.85 -10.56 -4.52
CA GLY A 128 -10.84 -10.08 -5.48
C GLY A 128 -10.48 -8.71 -6.08
N TYR A 129 -9.92 -7.83 -5.26
CA TYR A 129 -9.47 -6.51 -5.70
C TYR A 129 -8.34 -6.63 -6.75
N TYR A 130 -7.31 -7.42 -6.46
CA TYR A 130 -6.16 -7.57 -7.36
C TYR A 130 -6.36 -8.59 -8.48
N GLY A 131 -7.17 -9.62 -8.27
CA GLY A 131 -7.47 -10.65 -9.27
C GLY A 131 -8.54 -10.25 -10.28
N VAL A 132 -9.45 -9.33 -9.91
CA VAL A 132 -10.57 -8.94 -10.76
C VAL A 132 -10.63 -7.43 -10.99
N VAL A 133 -10.74 -6.64 -9.92
CA VAL A 133 -11.05 -5.19 -10.03
C VAL A 133 -9.93 -4.44 -10.75
N VAL A 134 -8.68 -4.57 -10.30
CA VAL A 134 -7.54 -3.86 -10.89
C VAL A 134 -7.28 -4.28 -12.35
N PRO A 135 -7.17 -5.57 -12.70
CA PRO A 135 -6.96 -6.00 -14.08
C PRO A 135 -8.10 -5.56 -15.02
N TYR A 136 -9.35 -5.71 -14.57
CA TYR A 136 -10.50 -5.29 -15.37
C TYR A 136 -10.52 -3.78 -15.61
N THR A 137 -10.24 -2.99 -14.56
CA THR A 137 -10.12 -1.53 -14.65
C THR A 137 -9.02 -1.13 -15.62
N ASN A 138 -7.81 -1.68 -15.48
CA ASN A 138 -6.69 -1.38 -16.37
C ASN A 138 -6.99 -1.74 -17.82
N ARG A 139 -7.63 -2.89 -18.07
CA ARG A 139 -8.02 -3.29 -19.43
C ARG A 139 -9.00 -2.28 -20.06
N LEU A 140 -10.05 -1.89 -19.34
CA LEU A 140 -11.02 -0.92 -19.85
C LEU A 140 -10.41 0.47 -20.06
N LEU A 141 -9.49 0.89 -19.18
CA LEU A 141 -8.75 2.13 -19.37
C LEU A 141 -7.84 2.08 -20.60
N GLU A 142 -7.22 0.93 -20.88
CA GLU A 142 -6.41 0.73 -22.07
C GLU A 142 -7.24 0.76 -23.35
N GLU A 143 -8.37 0.07 -23.37
CA GLU A 143 -9.32 0.10 -24.49
C GLU A 143 -9.84 1.53 -24.73
N ASN A 144 -10.24 2.24 -23.68
CA ASN A 144 -10.68 3.63 -23.77
C ASN A 144 -9.56 4.55 -24.30
N TYR A 145 -8.33 4.38 -23.82
CA TYR A 145 -7.18 5.16 -24.27
C TYR A 145 -6.84 4.90 -25.74
N SER A 146 -6.91 3.64 -26.18
CA SER A 146 -6.67 3.26 -27.58
C SER A 146 -7.72 3.88 -28.52
N ILE A 147 -9.00 3.82 -28.13
CA ILE A 147 -10.10 4.46 -28.87
C ILE A 147 -9.90 5.98 -28.91
N TYR A 148 -9.65 6.60 -27.75
CA TYR A 148 -9.37 8.03 -27.65
C TYR A 148 -8.23 8.41 -28.59
N LYS A 149 -7.09 7.72 -28.53
CA LYS A 149 -5.93 8.03 -29.35
C LYS A 149 -6.26 7.93 -30.85
N THR A 150 -6.93 6.86 -31.26
CA THR A 150 -7.31 6.64 -32.67
C THR A 150 -8.21 7.74 -33.22
N ILE A 151 -9.16 8.22 -32.41
CA ILE A 151 -10.17 9.19 -32.85
C ILE A 151 -9.70 10.64 -32.64
N TYR A 152 -8.93 10.90 -31.57
CA TYR A 152 -8.54 12.25 -31.14
C TYR A 152 -7.16 12.70 -31.66
N GLU A 153 -6.22 11.80 -31.94
CA GLU A 153 -4.91 12.19 -32.48
C GLU A 153 -5.02 12.99 -33.81
N PRO A 154 -5.97 12.69 -34.72
CA PRO A 154 -6.30 13.55 -35.86
C PRO A 154 -6.97 14.89 -35.51
N CYS A 155 -7.59 15.02 -34.32
CA CYS A 155 -8.19 16.25 -33.80
C CYS A 155 -7.16 17.22 -33.18
N LYS A 156 -6.01 16.70 -32.70
CA LYS A 156 -4.96 17.47 -32.01
C LYS A 156 -4.42 18.69 -32.78
N PRO A 157 -4.27 18.69 -34.13
CA PRO A 157 -3.76 19.84 -34.88
C PRO A 157 -4.68 21.08 -34.83
N PHE A 158 -5.97 20.95 -34.47
CA PHE A 158 -6.90 22.08 -34.49
C PHE A 158 -6.87 22.95 -33.22
N TYR A 159 -6.30 22.46 -32.12
CA TYR A 159 -6.27 23.18 -30.83
C TYR A 159 -5.02 24.05 -30.64
N GLU A 160 -3.88 23.65 -31.21
CA GLU A 160 -2.61 24.39 -31.07
C GLU A 160 -2.32 25.34 -32.25
N LEU A 161 -2.85 25.08 -33.46
CA LEU A 161 -2.50 25.85 -34.68
C LEU A 161 -3.41 27.02 -35.01
N ILE A 162 -4.55 27.21 -34.32
CA ILE A 162 -5.53 28.25 -34.65
C ILE A 162 -5.76 29.18 -33.46
N SER A 163 -4.72 29.93 -33.11
CA SER A 163 -4.89 31.23 -32.45
C SER A 163 -5.63 32.18 -33.42
N GLY A 164 -6.96 32.18 -33.42
CA GLY A 164 -7.76 33.29 -33.98
C GLY A 164 -8.83 33.00 -35.05
N LYS A 165 -9.21 31.77 -35.35
CA LYS A 165 -10.38 31.48 -36.23
C LYS A 165 -11.36 30.49 -35.60
N LYS A 166 -12.67 30.82 -35.71
CA LYS A 166 -13.80 30.15 -35.04
C LYS A 166 -13.88 28.65 -35.39
N PRO A 167 -14.04 27.73 -34.41
CA PRO A 167 -13.76 26.33 -34.68
C PRO A 167 -15.03 25.45 -34.65
N GLN A 168 -15.59 25.13 -35.83
CA GLN A 168 -16.57 24.02 -35.94
C GLN A 168 -15.92 22.65 -35.66
N SER A 169 -14.61 22.51 -35.87
CA SER A 169 -13.84 21.29 -35.54
C SER A 169 -13.63 21.07 -34.04
N ASN A 170 -13.88 22.06 -33.18
CA ASN A 170 -13.66 21.95 -31.74
C ASN A 170 -14.83 21.21 -31.05
N GLU A 171 -16.07 21.45 -31.46
CA GLU A 171 -17.24 20.85 -30.80
C GLU A 171 -17.26 19.32 -30.92
N ASN A 172 -17.05 18.76 -32.12
CA ASN A 172 -17.00 17.30 -32.31
C ASN A 172 -15.83 16.65 -31.53
N CYS A 173 -14.65 17.27 -31.54
CA CYS A 173 -13.49 16.75 -30.80
C CYS A 173 -13.70 16.87 -29.28
N LEU A 174 -14.38 17.92 -28.82
CA LEU A 174 -14.78 18.06 -27.42
C LEU A 174 -15.81 17.02 -27.01
N GLU A 175 -16.77 16.66 -27.86
CA GLU A 175 -17.71 15.57 -27.59
C GLU A 175 -16.98 14.23 -27.43
N ILE A 176 -15.98 13.96 -28.28
CA ILE A 176 -15.12 12.76 -28.16
C ILE A 176 -14.33 12.78 -26.84
N ILE A 177 -13.74 13.91 -26.47
CA ILE A 177 -13.06 14.09 -25.17
C ILE A 177 -14.02 13.81 -24.01
N LYS A 178 -15.21 14.42 -24.04
CA LYS A 178 -16.21 14.28 -22.97
C LYS A 178 -16.73 12.84 -22.88
N GLY A 179 -16.95 12.18 -24.00
CA GLY A 179 -17.33 10.77 -24.06
C GLY A 179 -16.25 9.87 -23.44
N SER A 180 -15.00 10.07 -23.85
CA SER A 180 -13.85 9.31 -23.34
C SER A 180 -13.64 9.53 -21.84
N MET A 181 -13.74 10.77 -21.35
CA MET A 181 -13.64 11.07 -19.92
C MET A 181 -14.86 10.59 -19.13
N SER A 182 -16.06 10.56 -19.72
CA SER A 182 -17.24 9.98 -19.09
C SER A 182 -17.07 8.47 -18.90
N LEU A 183 -16.54 7.77 -19.91
CA LEU A 183 -16.21 6.36 -19.78
C LEU A 183 -15.10 6.13 -18.75
N GLN A 184 -14.03 6.93 -18.80
CA GLN A 184 -12.94 6.92 -17.81
C GLN A 184 -13.50 7.03 -16.38
N ALA A 185 -14.39 8.01 -16.13
CA ALA A 185 -15.03 8.24 -14.84
C ALA A 185 -15.84 7.02 -14.36
N ARG A 186 -16.65 6.42 -15.25
CA ARG A 186 -17.44 5.22 -14.92
C ARG A 186 -16.57 4.03 -14.54
N VAL A 187 -15.48 3.82 -15.27
CA VAL A 187 -14.52 2.75 -14.99
C VAL A 187 -13.80 2.98 -13.66
N LEU A 188 -13.37 4.22 -13.39
CA LEU A 188 -12.68 4.58 -12.15
C LEU A 188 -13.58 4.51 -10.91
N ASN A 189 -14.88 4.76 -11.06
CA ASN A 189 -15.85 4.58 -9.97
C ASN A 189 -15.84 3.15 -9.43
N LEU A 190 -15.62 2.14 -10.26
CA LEU A 190 -15.53 0.74 -9.81
C LEU A 190 -14.38 0.57 -8.79
N LEU A 191 -13.26 1.24 -9.01
CA LEU A 191 -12.11 1.19 -8.11
C LEU A 191 -12.41 1.98 -6.82
N VAL A 192 -12.99 3.17 -6.95
CA VAL A 192 -13.32 4.05 -5.80
C VAL A 192 -14.40 3.44 -4.90
N GLU A 193 -15.42 2.78 -5.44
CA GLU A 193 -16.54 2.23 -4.67
C GLU A 193 -16.17 0.96 -3.88
N LYS A 194 -15.18 0.19 -4.34
CA LYS A 194 -14.73 -1.04 -3.66
C LYS A 194 -13.72 -0.78 -2.54
N GLN A 195 -13.09 0.38 -2.55
CA GLN A 195 -12.05 0.76 -1.59
C GLN A 195 -12.53 0.96 -0.14
N PRO A 196 -13.71 1.55 0.17
CA PRO A 196 -14.12 1.82 1.54
C PRO A 196 -14.26 0.56 2.40
N GLU A 197 -14.77 -0.54 1.84
CA GLU A 197 -14.89 -1.81 2.56
C GLU A 197 -13.53 -2.44 2.81
N LEU A 198 -12.69 -2.49 1.78
CA LEU A 198 -11.33 -3.00 1.87
C LEU A 198 -10.52 -2.22 2.90
N ARG A 199 -10.57 -0.89 2.85
CA ARG A 199 -9.89 -0.02 3.81
C ARG A 199 -10.41 -0.31 5.20
N LYS A 200 -11.72 -0.32 5.47
CA LYS A 200 -12.27 -0.59 6.82
C LYS A 200 -11.74 -1.86 7.49
N LYS A 201 -11.52 -2.94 6.71
CA LYS A 201 -11.05 -4.23 7.23
C LYS A 201 -9.52 -4.36 7.21
N PHE A 202 -8.85 -3.76 6.23
CA PHE A 202 -7.41 -3.90 6.03
C PHE A 202 -6.66 -2.63 6.42
N HIS A 203 -6.13 -2.62 7.65
CA HIS A 203 -5.42 -1.48 8.23
C HIS A 203 -4.11 -1.85 8.96
N PRO A 204 -3.18 -2.56 8.29
CA PRO A 204 -1.95 -3.01 8.93
C PRO A 204 -1.15 -1.85 9.57
N THR A 205 -1.13 -0.66 8.94
CA THR A 205 -0.46 0.53 9.53
C THR A 205 -1.07 0.91 10.88
N ARG A 206 -2.40 0.84 11.00
CA ARG A 206 -3.11 1.13 12.25
C ARG A 206 -2.84 0.05 13.29
N ASP A 207 -2.82 -1.21 12.89
CA ASP A 207 -2.54 -2.35 13.78
C ASP A 207 -1.14 -2.25 14.39
N ARG A 208 -0.14 -1.86 13.58
CA ARG A 208 1.18 -1.54 14.08
C ARG A 208 1.16 -0.43 15.11
N LEU A 209 0.51 0.70 14.81
CA LEU A 209 0.44 1.84 15.72
C LEU A 209 -0.26 1.51 17.05
N ASN A 210 -1.17 0.55 17.06
CA ASN A 210 -1.84 0.11 18.27
C ASN A 210 -0.97 -0.85 19.10
N SER A 211 -0.08 -1.61 18.46
CA SER A 211 0.82 -2.55 19.13
C SER A 211 2.06 -1.85 19.71
N PHE A 212 2.30 -2.01 21.01
CA PHE A 212 3.50 -1.48 21.68
C PHE A 212 4.79 -2.07 21.08
N TRP A 213 4.82 -3.38 20.89
CA TRP A 213 6.00 -4.09 20.39
C TRP A 213 6.32 -3.73 18.94
N LEU A 214 5.32 -3.64 18.07
CA LEU A 214 5.55 -3.29 16.66
C LEU A 214 6.01 -1.84 16.50
N ARG A 215 5.46 -0.91 17.30
CA ARG A 215 5.95 0.47 17.36
C ARG A 215 7.42 0.55 17.75
N LEU A 216 7.82 -0.16 18.80
CA LEU A 216 9.20 -0.19 19.27
C LEU A 216 10.16 -0.73 18.19
N LEU A 217 9.76 -1.81 17.50
CA LEU A 217 10.61 -2.50 16.52
C LEU A 217 10.73 -1.76 15.18
N LEU A 218 9.68 -1.09 14.73
CA LEU A 218 9.59 -0.48 13.39
C LEU A 218 9.67 1.05 13.41
N GLY A 219 9.49 1.68 14.58
CA GLY A 219 9.56 3.12 14.78
C GLY A 219 8.30 3.89 14.32
N ASP A 220 7.93 4.90 15.09
CA ASP A 220 6.70 5.68 14.85
C ASP A 220 6.83 6.70 13.70
N LYS A 221 8.04 7.20 13.43
CA LYS A 221 8.29 8.29 12.47
C LYS A 221 7.96 7.92 11.02
N ALA A 222 8.04 6.64 10.65
CA ALA A 222 7.71 6.18 9.30
C ALA A 222 6.20 6.29 8.97
N VAL A 223 5.33 6.41 9.98
CA VAL A 223 3.87 6.39 9.81
C VAL A 223 3.27 7.77 9.52
N ASN A 224 3.94 8.87 9.91
CA ASN A 224 3.39 10.21 9.69
C ASN A 224 3.23 10.59 8.21
N LEU A 225 3.80 9.81 7.28
CA LEU A 225 3.60 9.93 5.83
C LEU A 225 2.35 9.18 5.31
N LEU A 226 1.75 8.32 6.14
CA LEU A 226 0.60 7.45 5.79
C LEU A 226 -0.71 7.88 6.47
N ARG A 227 -0.66 8.84 7.39
CA ARG A 227 -1.82 9.51 7.99
C ARG A 227 -2.29 10.65 7.09
#